data_AF-G2RH43-F1
#
_entry.id   AF-G2RH43-F1
#
_cell.length_a   1.000
_cell.length_b   1.000
_cell.length_c   1.000
_cell.angle_alpha   90.00
_cell.angle_beta   90.00
_cell.angle_gamma   90.00
#
_symmetry.space_group_name_H-M   'P 1'
#
loop_
_entity.id
_entity.type
_entity.pdbx_description
1 polymer ?
#
loop_
_entity_poly.entity_id
_entity_poly.type
_entity_poly.pdbx_seq_one_letter_code
_entity_poly.pdbx_strand_id
1 'polypeptide(L)'
;MASAFLSRTAPAELVLCILDACESARDALALSSACRMLFHIGRSHAARITDLVAAAERRRELPPTRIFPGDLASSRRAPSMPELEAAFSLSRLVKLFECHLLWSDLEYPDDRPYHGDPEEDERMAEFTARLHKAFYRVLIAGAALAGAYHEPMFKAKLEPGLGLPKPGADAERLTAEQLAFLEQFAVCNLDPAPEAEEAVFGPLGNWLLETILADHAAREAMARRFREGYGRAKYCLSRSDCPVTEVGGGNNHSDAHLVVWELMQMLWAHEYISFVMQTSLMARDNELDAADWLAPGETAARAVFLGVFNTEEIELVEESASLVDLYNLCSRLPYVPTDEVRTDLLDSEATVWGTSAAIFCPWIHGCSGRPNWYCIGEELGGPVAPMDLHFFEYFLRRHLRLRLLPNLFDEDIGEPIFREFQRCVGIFSHDDVEGRPPYTDPDFPLSAGFLDGTELLTAFDPRPARVFVRKAGWWRLRIW
;
A
#
# COMPACT_ATOMS: atom_id res chain seq x y z
N MET A 1 -1.87 -24.73 -25.14
CA MET A 1 -1.01 -23.53 -24.94
C MET A 1 -0.20 -23.57 -23.65
N ALA A 2 -0.70 -24.07 -22.51
CA ALA A 2 0.10 -24.27 -21.28
C ALA A 2 1.31 -25.23 -21.44
N SER A 3 1.12 -26.29 -22.24
CA SER A 3 2.19 -27.24 -22.60
C SER A 3 3.38 -26.56 -23.31
N ALA A 4 3.18 -25.46 -24.03
CA ALA A 4 4.24 -24.75 -24.74
C ALA A 4 5.10 -23.83 -23.85
N PHE A 5 4.59 -23.45 -22.67
CA PHE A 5 5.32 -22.66 -21.69
C PHE A 5 6.25 -23.55 -20.86
N LEU A 6 5.72 -24.64 -20.30
CA LEU A 6 6.51 -25.60 -19.53
C LEU A 6 7.62 -26.25 -20.40
N SER A 7 7.32 -26.59 -21.66
CA SER A 7 8.29 -27.24 -22.55
C SER A 7 9.45 -26.35 -23.03
N ARG A 8 9.46 -25.04 -22.72
CA ARG A 8 10.47 -24.09 -23.21
C ARG A 8 11.42 -23.57 -22.14
N THR A 9 11.07 -23.66 -20.86
CA THR A 9 11.82 -22.98 -19.78
C THR A 9 12.12 -23.85 -18.56
N ALA A 10 11.41 -24.97 -18.37
CA ALA A 10 11.74 -25.94 -17.34
C ALA A 10 12.55 -27.09 -17.95
N PRO A 11 13.52 -27.68 -17.23
CA PRO A 11 14.13 -28.95 -17.62
C PRO A 11 13.02 -29.96 -17.92
N ALA A 12 13.16 -30.71 -19.01
CA ALA A 12 12.11 -31.64 -19.47
C ALA A 12 11.71 -32.62 -18.36
N GLU A 13 12.66 -32.97 -17.49
CA GLU A 13 12.50 -33.82 -16.32
C GLU A 13 11.53 -33.23 -15.29
N LEU A 14 11.59 -31.92 -15.01
CA LEU A 14 10.69 -31.26 -14.06
C LEU A 14 9.26 -31.20 -14.62
N VAL A 15 9.12 -30.93 -15.92
CA VAL A 15 7.81 -30.93 -16.59
C VAL A 15 7.20 -32.32 -16.60
N LEU A 16 8.03 -33.35 -16.84
CA LEU A 16 7.59 -34.74 -16.79
C LEU A 16 7.20 -35.16 -15.38
N CYS A 17 7.98 -34.82 -14.34
CA CYS A 17 7.59 -35.10 -12.96
C CYS A 17 6.28 -34.40 -12.55
N ILE A 18 6.08 -33.15 -13.00
CA ILE A 18 4.86 -32.39 -12.75
C ILE A 18 3.65 -33.04 -13.46
N LEU A 19 3.83 -33.48 -14.71
CA LEU A 19 2.76 -34.12 -15.48
C LEU A 19 2.49 -35.55 -15.00
N ASP A 20 3.51 -36.31 -14.58
CA ASP A 20 3.38 -37.65 -14.00
C ASP A 20 2.72 -37.60 -12.62
N ALA A 21 2.88 -36.50 -11.88
CA ALA A 21 2.18 -36.25 -10.63
C ALA A 21 0.71 -35.82 -10.84
N CYS A 22 0.31 -35.46 -12.07
CA CYS A 22 -1.08 -35.15 -12.38
C CYS A 22 -1.82 -36.45 -12.72
N GLU A 23 -2.75 -36.86 -11.86
CA GLU A 23 -3.56 -38.08 -12.08
C GLU A 23 -4.59 -37.92 -13.20
N SER A 24 -4.89 -36.67 -13.58
CA SER A 24 -5.86 -36.36 -14.63
C SER A 24 -5.50 -35.10 -15.43
N ALA A 25 -6.12 -34.98 -16.62
CA ALA A 25 -6.07 -33.76 -17.42
C ALA A 25 -6.69 -32.55 -16.68
N ARG A 26 -7.56 -32.80 -15.69
CA ARG A 26 -8.13 -31.77 -14.81
C ARG A 26 -7.07 -31.20 -13.87
N ASP A 27 -6.16 -32.03 -13.36
CA ASP A 27 -5.06 -31.61 -12.48
C ASP A 27 -4.02 -30.81 -13.25
N ALA A 28 -3.70 -31.20 -14.49
CA ALA A 28 -2.82 -30.42 -15.36
C ALA A 28 -3.42 -29.06 -15.74
N LEU A 29 -4.75 -28.97 -15.89
CA LEU A 29 -5.44 -27.70 -16.12
C LEU A 29 -5.53 -26.86 -14.84
N ALA A 30 -5.78 -27.48 -13.69
CA ALA A 30 -5.77 -26.83 -12.38
C ALA A 30 -4.37 -26.28 -12.07
N LEU A 31 -3.31 -27.03 -12.36
CA LEU A 31 -1.93 -26.58 -12.24
C LEU A 31 -1.60 -25.50 -13.27
N SER A 32 -2.03 -25.61 -14.53
CA SER A 32 -1.86 -24.52 -15.50
C SER A 32 -2.60 -23.25 -15.07
N SER A 33 -3.75 -23.39 -14.43
CA SER A 33 -4.54 -22.29 -13.89
C SER A 33 -3.88 -21.70 -12.66
N ALA A 34 -3.36 -22.55 -11.76
CA ALA A 34 -2.56 -22.17 -10.60
C ALA A 34 -1.27 -21.47 -11.05
N CYS A 35 -0.56 -21.98 -12.05
CA CYS A 35 0.59 -21.31 -12.67
C CYS A 35 0.18 -20.00 -13.34
N ARG A 36 -1.02 -19.89 -13.95
CA ARG A 36 -1.55 -18.62 -14.48
C ARG A 36 -1.90 -17.62 -13.38
N MET A 37 -2.40 -18.10 -12.24
CA MET A 37 -2.66 -17.33 -11.01
C MET A 37 -1.35 -16.92 -10.32
N LEU A 38 -0.36 -17.80 -10.25
CA LEU A 38 1.00 -17.52 -9.79
C LEU A 38 1.69 -16.53 -10.74
N PHE A 39 1.33 -16.57 -12.03
CA PHE A 39 1.70 -15.61 -13.07
C PHE A 39 0.86 -14.33 -13.05
N HIS A 40 0.12 -14.05 -11.96
CA HIS A 40 -0.36 -12.69 -11.76
C HIS A 40 0.84 -11.76 -11.69
N ILE A 41 0.90 -10.87 -12.69
CA ILE A 41 1.88 -9.82 -12.94
C ILE A 41 2.35 -9.20 -11.61
N GLY A 42 1.44 -8.91 -10.67
CA GLY A 42 1.76 -8.33 -9.36
C GLY A 42 2.86 -9.07 -8.56
N ARG A 43 2.83 -10.40 -8.47
CA ARG A 43 3.76 -11.17 -7.59
C ARG A 43 5.21 -11.07 -8.06
N SER A 44 5.43 -11.31 -9.34
CA SER A 44 6.78 -11.26 -9.92
C SER A 44 7.33 -9.83 -9.96
N HIS A 45 6.48 -8.82 -10.16
CA HIS A 45 6.89 -7.42 -10.09
C HIS A 45 7.31 -7.04 -8.66
N ALA A 46 6.49 -7.38 -7.66
CA ALA A 46 6.79 -7.11 -6.25
C ALA A 46 8.12 -7.75 -5.84
N ALA A 47 8.34 -9.03 -6.16
CA ALA A 47 9.59 -9.73 -5.88
C ALA A 47 10.80 -9.06 -6.56
N ARG A 48 10.70 -8.78 -7.86
CA ARG A 48 11.80 -8.19 -8.63
C ARG A 48 12.20 -6.81 -8.13
N ILE A 49 11.23 -5.94 -7.84
CA ILE A 49 11.52 -4.58 -7.36
C ILE A 49 12.09 -4.65 -5.94
N THR A 50 11.52 -5.49 -5.07
CA THR A 50 12.05 -5.73 -3.73
C THR A 50 13.51 -6.19 -3.77
N ASP A 51 13.85 -7.10 -4.67
CA ASP A 51 15.23 -7.57 -4.82
C ASP A 51 16.20 -6.48 -5.31
N LEU A 52 15.74 -5.51 -6.11
CA LEU A 52 16.56 -4.35 -6.49
C LEU A 52 16.89 -3.48 -5.28
N VAL A 53 15.90 -3.21 -4.42
CA VAL A 53 16.09 -2.45 -3.18
C VAL A 53 17.03 -3.20 -2.25
N ALA A 54 16.75 -4.48 -1.98
CA ALA A 54 17.58 -5.32 -1.12
C ALA A 54 19.03 -5.45 -1.63
N ALA A 55 19.23 -5.53 -2.95
CA ALA A 55 20.56 -5.58 -3.54
C ALA A 55 21.33 -4.25 -3.41
N ALA A 56 20.64 -3.11 -3.45
CA ALA A 56 21.24 -1.80 -3.21
C ALA A 56 21.61 -1.62 -1.73
N GLU A 57 20.70 -1.98 -0.82
CA GLU A 57 20.93 -1.94 0.63
C GLU A 57 22.12 -2.82 1.05
N ARG A 58 22.21 -4.06 0.53
CA ARG A 58 23.36 -4.95 0.79
C ARG A 58 24.69 -4.34 0.34
N ARG A 59 24.68 -3.53 -0.73
CA ARG A 59 25.86 -2.82 -1.24
C ARG A 59 26.08 -1.46 -0.57
N ARG A 60 25.19 -1.04 0.34
CA ARG A 60 25.15 0.31 0.92
C ARG A 60 25.10 1.40 -0.15
N GLU A 61 24.37 1.12 -1.23
CA GLU A 61 24.12 2.03 -2.34
C GLU A 61 22.69 2.55 -2.28
N LEU A 62 22.46 3.74 -2.85
CA LEU A 62 21.12 4.30 -3.00
C LEU A 62 20.30 3.38 -3.93
N PRO A 63 19.11 2.89 -3.52
CA PRO A 63 18.24 2.17 -4.44
C PRO A 63 17.86 3.04 -5.64
N PRO A 64 17.54 2.46 -6.81
CA PRO A 64 17.20 3.26 -7.98
C PRO A 64 16.04 4.22 -7.67
N THR A 65 16.26 5.52 -7.87
CA THR A 65 15.26 6.57 -7.59
C THR A 65 14.15 6.62 -8.63
N ARG A 66 14.32 5.91 -9.74
CA ARG A 66 13.36 5.81 -10.84
C ARG A 66 13.24 4.35 -11.27
N ILE A 67 12.20 3.69 -10.75
CA ILE A 67 11.83 2.34 -11.16
C ILE A 67 10.50 2.44 -11.90
N PHE A 68 10.49 2.02 -13.16
CA PHE A 68 9.25 1.79 -13.89
C PHE A 68 8.88 0.31 -13.79
N PRO A 69 7.83 -0.08 -13.04
CA PRO A 69 7.52 -1.49 -12.83
C PRO A 69 7.35 -2.26 -14.15
N GLY A 70 6.80 -1.63 -15.20
CA GLY A 70 6.65 -2.25 -16.52
C GLY A 70 7.95 -2.69 -17.20
N ASP A 71 9.11 -2.17 -16.78
CA ASP A 71 10.42 -2.63 -17.26
C ASP A 71 10.81 -4.00 -16.71
N LEU A 72 10.16 -4.42 -15.62
CA LEU A 72 10.38 -5.69 -14.94
C LEU A 72 9.31 -6.73 -15.29
N ALA A 73 8.53 -6.48 -16.34
CA ALA A 73 7.53 -7.42 -16.81
C ALA A 73 8.15 -8.76 -17.27
N SER A 74 7.43 -9.86 -17.03
CA SER A 74 7.82 -11.20 -17.48
C SER A 74 7.95 -11.31 -19.00
N SER A 75 7.27 -10.43 -19.74
CA SER A 75 7.40 -10.30 -21.20
C SER A 75 8.79 -9.83 -21.66
N ARG A 76 9.55 -9.14 -20.80
CA ARG A 76 10.91 -8.67 -21.09
C ARG A 76 12.00 -9.62 -20.62
N ARG A 77 11.74 -10.34 -19.52
CA ARG A 77 12.69 -11.30 -18.94
C ARG A 77 11.94 -12.42 -18.24
N ALA A 78 12.23 -13.67 -18.60
CA ALA A 78 11.68 -14.84 -17.90
C ALA A 78 12.12 -14.85 -16.42
N PRO A 79 11.25 -15.29 -15.49
CA PRO A 79 11.61 -15.36 -14.09
C PRO A 79 12.70 -16.41 -13.83
N SER A 80 13.66 -16.06 -12.97
CA SER A 80 14.66 -17.01 -12.45
C SER A 80 14.07 -17.87 -11.33
N MET A 81 14.72 -18.98 -10.95
CA MET A 81 14.25 -19.79 -9.82
C MET A 81 14.19 -19.00 -8.50
N PRO A 82 15.21 -18.20 -8.12
CA PRO A 82 15.12 -17.36 -6.92
C PRO A 82 13.98 -16.32 -6.99
N GLU A 83 13.67 -15.79 -8.19
CA GLU A 83 12.53 -14.88 -8.37
C GLU A 83 11.19 -15.57 -8.15
N LEU A 84 11.07 -16.84 -8.55
CA LEU A 84 9.87 -17.64 -8.29
C LEU A 84 9.73 -17.93 -6.80
N GLU A 85 10.81 -18.35 -6.12
CA GLU A 85 10.84 -18.58 -4.67
C GLU A 85 10.42 -17.31 -3.91
N ALA A 86 11.01 -16.16 -4.24
CA ALA A 86 10.63 -14.88 -3.65
C ALA A 86 9.15 -14.52 -3.90
N ALA A 87 8.63 -14.78 -5.11
CA ALA A 87 7.22 -14.58 -5.43
C ALA A 87 6.29 -15.52 -4.64
N PHE A 88 6.71 -16.76 -4.38
CA PHE A 88 5.98 -17.70 -3.53
C PHE A 88 5.98 -17.24 -2.07
N SER A 89 7.13 -16.81 -1.53
CA SER A 89 7.21 -16.26 -0.17
C SER A 89 6.33 -15.03 -0.01
N LEU A 90 6.34 -14.09 -0.97
CA LEU A 90 5.41 -12.96 -0.98
C LEU A 90 3.95 -13.39 -1.04
N SER A 91 3.63 -14.46 -1.76
CA SER A 91 2.27 -15.00 -1.78
C SER A 91 1.83 -15.57 -0.44
N ARG A 92 2.74 -16.20 0.30
CA ARG A 92 2.49 -16.66 1.66
C ARG A 92 2.31 -15.47 2.61
N LEU A 93 3.13 -14.43 2.49
CA LEU A 93 2.96 -13.19 3.26
C LEU A 93 1.59 -12.54 3.03
N VAL A 94 1.16 -12.39 1.77
CA VAL A 94 -0.16 -11.84 1.46
C VAL A 94 -1.28 -12.73 1.99
N LYS A 95 -1.09 -14.06 1.98
CA LYS A 95 -2.05 -14.99 2.60
C LYS A 95 -2.09 -14.83 4.12
N LEU A 96 -0.96 -14.57 4.78
CA LEU A 96 -0.93 -14.25 6.21
C LEU A 96 -1.71 -12.98 6.51
N PHE A 97 -1.57 -11.91 5.70
CA PHE A 97 -2.39 -10.70 5.86
C PHE A 97 -3.89 -10.97 5.66
N GLU A 98 -4.26 -11.78 4.67
CA GLU A 98 -5.65 -12.21 4.50
C GLU A 98 -6.16 -12.99 5.72
N CYS A 99 -5.38 -13.93 6.25
CA CYS A 99 -5.75 -14.67 7.45
C CYS A 99 -5.90 -13.73 8.65
N HIS A 100 -4.96 -12.82 8.88
CA HIS A 100 -5.08 -11.85 9.98
C HIS A 100 -6.34 -10.98 9.81
N LEU A 101 -6.69 -10.60 8.57
CA LEU A 101 -7.87 -9.80 8.26
C LEU A 101 -9.16 -10.52 8.62
N LEU A 102 -9.32 -11.76 8.18
CA LEU A 102 -10.52 -12.56 8.45
C LEU A 102 -10.75 -12.82 9.95
N TRP A 103 -9.72 -12.63 10.77
CA TRP A 103 -9.73 -12.82 12.22
C TRP A 103 -9.73 -11.50 13.01
N SER A 104 -9.63 -10.37 12.31
CA SER A 104 -9.67 -9.04 12.90
C SER A 104 -11.12 -8.60 13.13
N ASP A 105 -11.37 -7.76 14.14
CA ASP A 105 -12.68 -7.14 14.39
C ASP A 105 -12.92 -5.96 13.43
N LEU A 106 -13.08 -6.30 12.16
CA LEU A 106 -13.35 -5.39 11.05
C LEU A 106 -14.85 -5.36 10.73
N GLU A 107 -15.27 -4.29 10.06
CA GLU A 107 -16.65 -4.08 9.69
C GLU A 107 -16.94 -4.71 8.33
N TYR A 108 -17.84 -5.69 8.36
CA TYR A 108 -18.34 -6.40 7.21
C TYR A 108 -19.61 -5.73 6.65
N PRO A 109 -19.94 -5.94 5.36
CA PRO A 109 -21.21 -5.46 4.80
C PRO A 109 -22.42 -5.87 5.66
N ASP A 110 -23.43 -4.99 5.76
CA ASP A 110 -24.60 -5.15 6.64
C ASP A 110 -25.39 -6.46 6.44
N ASP A 111 -25.33 -7.05 5.24
CA ASP A 111 -25.98 -8.32 4.90
C ASP A 111 -25.18 -9.55 5.36
N ARG A 112 -24.00 -9.36 5.95
CA ARG A 112 -23.14 -10.43 6.47
C ARG A 112 -23.29 -10.55 7.99
N PRO A 113 -23.23 -11.77 8.54
CA PRO A 113 -23.29 -11.94 9.99
C PRO A 113 -22.05 -11.35 10.67
N TYR A 114 -22.25 -10.77 11.85
CA TYR A 114 -21.16 -10.35 12.73
C TYR A 114 -20.29 -11.58 13.04
N HIS A 115 -18.99 -11.52 12.67
CA HIS A 115 -18.00 -12.61 12.71
C HIS A 115 -18.10 -13.72 11.64
N GLY A 116 -18.68 -13.44 10.46
CA GLY A 116 -18.62 -14.34 9.30
C GLY A 116 -17.61 -13.92 8.24
N ASP A 117 -17.56 -14.68 7.14
CA ASP A 117 -16.81 -14.32 5.95
C ASP A 117 -17.36 -13.03 5.31
N PRO A 118 -16.50 -12.18 4.71
CA PRO A 118 -16.90 -10.90 4.09
C PRO A 118 -17.82 -11.04 2.88
N GLU A 119 -17.87 -12.23 2.28
CA GLU A 119 -18.72 -12.57 1.15
C GLU A 119 -19.26 -13.99 1.29
N GLU A 120 -20.28 -14.33 0.49
CA GLU A 120 -20.72 -15.72 0.31
C GLU A 120 -19.60 -16.59 -0.30
N ASP A 121 -19.59 -17.88 0.02
CA ASP A 121 -18.58 -18.85 -0.45
C ASP A 121 -18.30 -18.76 -1.96
N GLU A 122 -19.35 -18.58 -2.76
CA GLU A 122 -19.26 -18.48 -4.23
C GLU A 122 -18.51 -17.22 -4.71
N ARG A 123 -18.46 -16.18 -3.87
CA ARG A 123 -17.90 -14.85 -4.17
C ARG A 123 -16.57 -14.59 -3.46
N MET A 124 -16.25 -15.38 -2.43
CA MET A 124 -14.99 -15.27 -1.67
C MET A 124 -13.75 -15.30 -2.56
N ALA A 125 -13.75 -16.10 -3.64
CA ALA A 125 -12.61 -16.15 -4.56
C ALA A 125 -12.31 -14.79 -5.23
N GLU A 126 -13.33 -14.03 -5.60
CA GLU A 126 -13.15 -12.71 -6.21
C GLU A 126 -12.82 -11.64 -5.17
N PHE A 127 -13.41 -11.72 -3.97
CA PHE A 127 -13.01 -10.90 -2.82
C PHE A 127 -11.51 -11.07 -2.53
N THR A 128 -11.05 -12.31 -2.33
CA THR A 128 -9.64 -12.63 -2.05
C THR A 128 -8.73 -12.15 -3.19
N ALA A 129 -9.16 -12.29 -4.45
CA ALA A 129 -8.39 -11.80 -5.58
C ALA A 129 -8.21 -10.27 -5.57
N ARG A 130 -9.26 -9.50 -5.23
CA ARG A 130 -9.18 -8.03 -5.10
C ARG A 130 -8.28 -7.61 -3.94
N LEU A 131 -8.45 -8.26 -2.78
CA LEU A 131 -7.64 -8.03 -1.59
C LEU A 131 -6.15 -8.28 -1.87
N HIS A 132 -5.82 -9.44 -2.43
CA HIS A 132 -4.44 -9.80 -2.78
C HIS A 132 -3.85 -8.83 -3.79
N LYS A 133 -4.63 -8.46 -4.81
CA LYS A 133 -4.22 -7.48 -5.83
C LYS A 133 -3.85 -6.14 -5.19
N ALA A 134 -4.64 -5.65 -4.24
CA ALA A 134 -4.34 -4.42 -3.51
C ALA A 134 -3.04 -4.54 -2.70
N PHE A 135 -2.86 -5.61 -1.94
CA PHE A 135 -1.62 -5.86 -1.20
C PHE A 135 -0.39 -5.89 -2.11
N TYR A 136 -0.42 -6.63 -3.23
CA TYR A 136 0.72 -6.65 -4.15
C TYR A 136 1.04 -5.28 -4.74
N ARG A 137 0.02 -4.46 -5.04
CA ARG A 137 0.26 -3.12 -5.57
C ARG A 137 0.86 -2.18 -4.53
N VAL A 138 0.46 -2.28 -3.26
CA VAL A 138 1.08 -1.54 -2.16
C VAL A 138 2.55 -1.95 -1.99
N LEU A 139 2.85 -3.25 -2.03
CA LEU A 139 4.23 -3.75 -1.96
C LEU A 139 5.07 -3.27 -3.17
N ILE A 140 4.49 -3.27 -4.37
CA ILE A 140 5.15 -2.70 -5.56
C ILE A 140 5.40 -1.21 -5.39
N ALA A 141 4.42 -0.45 -4.87
CA ALA A 141 4.54 0.99 -4.67
C ALA A 141 5.63 1.33 -3.64
N GLY A 142 5.64 0.63 -2.50
CA GLY A 142 6.70 0.77 -1.49
C GLY A 142 8.08 0.51 -2.08
N ALA A 143 8.25 -0.61 -2.79
CA ALA A 143 9.52 -0.97 -3.41
C ALA A 143 9.95 0.00 -4.53
N ALA A 144 9.00 0.48 -5.35
CA ALA A 144 9.29 1.38 -6.47
C ALA A 144 9.69 2.79 -6.01
N LEU A 145 9.17 3.24 -4.86
CA LEU A 145 9.45 4.55 -4.30
C LEU A 145 10.62 4.55 -3.30
N ALA A 146 11.12 3.38 -2.89
CA ALA A 146 12.18 3.25 -1.89
C ALA A 146 13.38 4.17 -2.15
N GLY A 147 13.93 4.14 -3.39
CA GLY A 147 15.06 4.99 -3.76
C GLY A 147 14.80 6.48 -3.58
N ALA A 148 13.60 6.96 -3.92
CA ALA A 148 13.24 8.38 -3.75
C ALA A 148 13.14 8.77 -2.27
N TYR A 149 12.66 7.88 -1.40
CA TYR A 149 12.60 8.12 0.04
C TYR A 149 13.95 7.92 0.75
N HIS A 150 14.89 7.15 0.19
CA HIS A 150 16.26 7.05 0.69
C HIS A 150 17.17 8.17 0.23
N GLU A 151 16.90 8.78 -0.91
CA GLU A 151 17.76 9.80 -1.51
C GLU A 151 18.15 10.93 -0.55
N PRO A 152 17.23 11.52 0.25
CA PRO A 152 17.59 12.59 1.19
C PRO A 152 18.65 12.15 2.20
N MET A 153 18.55 10.91 2.69
CA MET A 153 19.48 10.36 3.69
C MET A 153 20.87 10.10 3.09
N PHE A 154 20.93 9.61 1.86
CA PHE A 154 22.20 9.42 1.15
C PHE A 154 22.87 10.74 0.81
N LYS A 155 22.10 11.73 0.37
CA LYS A 155 22.61 13.06 0.02
C LYS A 155 23.09 13.81 1.26
N ALA A 156 22.39 13.71 2.39
CA ALA A 156 22.80 14.35 3.64
C ALA A 156 24.17 13.85 4.14
N LYS A 157 24.46 12.55 4.00
CA LYS A 157 25.77 11.96 4.35
C LYS A 157 26.94 12.57 3.54
N LEU A 158 26.67 13.13 2.36
CA LEU A 158 27.67 13.75 1.48
C LEU A 158 27.85 15.25 1.72
N GLU A 159 26.91 15.89 2.43
CA GLU A 159 26.90 17.33 2.67
C GLU A 159 27.63 17.65 4.00
N PRO A 160 28.79 18.34 3.97
CA PRO A 160 29.58 18.59 5.18
C PRO A 160 28.81 19.41 6.22
N GLY A 161 28.64 18.87 7.43
CA GLY A 161 27.98 19.55 8.54
C GLY A 161 26.45 19.38 8.60
N LEU A 162 25.84 18.78 7.57
CA LEU A 162 24.41 18.53 7.50
C LEU A 162 24.03 17.14 8.04
N GLY A 163 24.48 16.81 9.25
CA GLY A 163 24.10 15.55 9.89
C GLY A 163 22.61 15.57 10.22
N LEU A 164 21.80 14.71 9.59
CA LEU A 164 20.39 14.57 9.96
C LEU A 164 20.27 13.82 11.30
N PRO A 165 19.38 14.25 12.21
CA PRO A 165 19.21 13.60 13.50
C PRO A 165 18.69 12.18 13.32
N LYS A 166 19.10 11.29 14.23
CA LYS A 166 18.49 9.97 14.34
C LYS A 166 17.13 10.08 15.05
N PRO A 167 16.11 9.32 14.64
CA PRO A 167 14.85 9.28 15.34
C PRO A 167 15.01 8.69 16.75
N GLY A 168 14.27 9.22 17.74
CA GLY A 168 14.28 8.80 19.14
C GLY A 168 13.56 9.79 20.07
N ALA A 169 13.30 9.39 21.33
CA ALA A 169 12.51 10.15 22.31
C ALA A 169 13.08 11.56 22.64
N ASP A 170 14.39 11.74 22.49
CA ASP A 170 15.09 13.01 22.67
C ASP A 170 15.53 13.67 21.35
N ALA A 171 15.04 13.17 20.20
CA ALA A 171 15.56 13.60 18.91
C ALA A 171 15.41 15.12 18.73
N GLU A 172 16.57 15.76 18.57
CA GLU A 172 16.69 17.20 18.37
C GLU A 172 15.80 17.61 17.20
N ARG A 173 15.09 18.74 17.37
CA ARG A 173 14.30 19.31 16.28
C ARG A 173 15.20 19.53 15.08
N LEU A 174 14.68 19.24 13.88
CA LEU A 174 15.36 19.61 12.65
C LEU A 174 15.66 21.12 12.66
N THR A 175 16.92 21.46 12.36
CA THR A 175 17.33 22.85 12.17
C THR A 175 16.66 23.40 10.90
N ALA A 176 16.58 24.74 10.78
CA ALA A 176 16.09 25.38 9.57
C ALA A 176 16.90 24.97 8.31
N GLU A 177 18.20 24.71 8.46
CA GLU A 177 19.06 24.23 7.39
C GLU A 177 18.73 22.79 6.97
N GLN A 178 18.54 21.88 7.93
CA GLN A 178 18.12 20.50 7.66
C GLN A 178 16.74 20.45 7.01
N LEU A 179 15.78 21.26 7.47
CA LEU A 179 14.46 21.38 6.86
C LEU A 179 14.55 21.89 5.42
N ALA A 180 15.28 22.98 5.19
CA ALA A 180 15.48 23.53 3.85
C ALA A 180 16.19 22.55 2.90
N PHE A 181 17.05 21.68 3.43
CA PHE A 181 17.63 20.57 2.67
C PHE A 181 16.59 19.50 2.31
N LEU A 182 15.82 19.01 3.28
CA LEU A 182 14.82 17.97 3.04
C LEU A 182 13.74 18.43 2.04
N GLU A 183 13.34 19.70 2.08
CA GLU A 183 12.35 20.28 1.16
C GLU A 183 12.76 20.30 -0.32
N GLN A 184 14.04 20.07 -0.62
CA GLN A 184 14.53 19.93 -2.00
C GLN A 184 14.04 18.63 -2.66
N PHE A 185 13.63 17.65 -1.85
CA PHE A 185 13.15 16.35 -2.30
C PHE A 185 11.62 16.33 -2.29
N ALA A 186 11.01 15.96 -3.42
CA ALA A 186 9.55 15.99 -3.58
C ALA A 186 8.80 15.13 -2.54
N VAL A 187 9.43 14.04 -2.08
CA VAL A 187 8.85 13.15 -1.05
C VAL A 187 8.75 13.80 0.33
N CYS A 188 9.62 14.77 0.64
CA CYS A 188 9.70 15.48 1.92
C CYS A 188 9.05 16.87 1.88
N ASN A 189 8.78 17.39 0.69
CA ASN A 189 8.13 18.68 0.52
C ASN A 189 6.61 18.50 0.61
N LEU A 190 5.94 19.28 1.47
CA LEU A 190 4.48 19.23 1.63
C LEU A 190 3.74 19.99 0.52
N ASP A 191 4.43 20.88 -0.20
CA ASP A 191 3.90 21.63 -1.35
C ASP A 191 4.89 21.61 -2.53
N PRO A 192 5.25 20.41 -3.03
CA PRO A 192 6.23 20.29 -4.11
C PRO A 192 5.70 20.91 -5.41
N ALA A 193 6.63 21.32 -6.28
CA ALA A 193 6.27 21.72 -7.64
C ALA A 193 5.71 20.51 -8.42
N PRO A 194 4.69 20.69 -9.28
CA PRO A 194 4.11 19.59 -10.05
C PRO A 194 5.14 18.78 -10.86
N GLU A 195 6.16 19.44 -11.40
CA GLU A 195 7.23 18.80 -12.16
C GLU A 195 8.13 17.92 -11.28
N ALA A 196 8.34 18.33 -10.02
CA ALA A 196 9.13 17.57 -9.07
C ALA A 196 8.38 16.30 -8.61
N GLU A 197 7.07 16.40 -8.38
CA GLU A 197 6.23 15.24 -8.11
C GLU A 197 6.15 14.31 -9.31
N GLU A 198 5.92 14.83 -10.52
CA GLU A 198 5.86 14.02 -11.75
C GLU A 198 7.16 13.24 -11.97
N ALA A 199 8.31 13.83 -11.66
CA ALA A 199 9.61 13.17 -11.79
C ALA A 199 9.81 11.99 -10.82
N VAL A 200 9.13 11.99 -9.68
CA VAL A 200 9.22 10.94 -8.65
C VAL A 200 8.08 9.93 -8.78
N PHE A 201 6.83 10.42 -8.76
CA PHE A 201 5.63 9.60 -8.70
C PHE A 201 5.06 9.22 -10.07
N GLY A 202 5.36 9.98 -11.12
CA GLY A 202 4.80 9.78 -12.46
C GLY A 202 5.07 8.41 -13.07
N PRO A 203 6.30 7.84 -13.00
CA PRO A 203 6.55 6.49 -13.51
C PRO A 203 5.64 5.42 -12.87
N LEU A 204 5.48 5.45 -11.56
CA LEU A 204 4.60 4.52 -10.83
C LEU A 204 3.13 4.80 -11.11
N GLY A 205 2.72 6.08 -11.13
CA GLY A 205 1.34 6.49 -11.37
C GLY A 205 0.84 6.10 -12.77
N ASN A 206 1.64 6.37 -13.81
CA ASN A 206 1.31 5.96 -15.17
C ASN A 206 1.21 4.44 -15.29
N TRP A 207 2.17 3.69 -14.73
CA TRP A 207 2.12 2.22 -14.74
C TRP A 207 0.87 1.67 -14.03
N LEU A 208 0.53 2.24 -12.87
CA LEU A 208 -0.62 1.79 -12.09
C LEU A 208 -1.92 2.06 -12.85
N LEU A 209 -2.07 3.25 -13.45
CA LEU A 209 -3.22 3.60 -14.26
C LEU A 209 -3.37 2.66 -15.47
N GLU A 210 -2.30 2.45 -16.22
CA GLU A 210 -2.27 1.53 -17.36
C GLU A 210 -2.64 0.10 -16.95
N THR A 211 -2.13 -0.35 -15.80
CA THR A 211 -2.38 -1.70 -15.28
C THR A 211 -3.84 -1.88 -14.85
N ILE A 212 -4.45 -0.86 -14.23
CA ILE A 212 -5.88 -0.88 -13.89
C ILE A 212 -6.72 -0.92 -15.18
N LEU A 213 -6.40 -0.06 -16.15
CA LEU A 213 -7.19 0.06 -17.38
C LEU A 213 -6.96 -1.08 -18.40
N ALA A 214 -5.90 -1.88 -18.21
CA ALA A 214 -5.66 -3.10 -18.96
C ALA A 214 -6.53 -4.28 -18.48
N ASP A 215 -7.16 -4.18 -17.29
CA ASP A 215 -8.10 -5.19 -16.81
C ASP A 215 -9.46 -5.03 -17.50
N HIS A 216 -9.57 -5.61 -18.70
CA HIS A 216 -10.79 -5.54 -19.50
C HIS A 216 -12.02 -6.11 -18.79
N ALA A 217 -11.85 -7.14 -17.95
CA ALA A 217 -12.96 -7.76 -17.23
C ALA A 217 -13.49 -6.81 -16.15
N ALA A 218 -12.60 -6.20 -15.34
CA ALA A 218 -12.99 -5.22 -14.34
C ALA A 218 -13.66 -3.98 -14.97
N ARG A 219 -13.12 -3.50 -16.10
CA ARG A 219 -13.70 -2.39 -16.87
C ARG A 219 -15.08 -2.69 -17.41
N GLU A 220 -15.26 -3.84 -18.04
CA GLU A 220 -16.56 -4.25 -18.56
C GLU A 220 -17.58 -4.41 -17.43
N ALA A 221 -17.17 -4.98 -16.30
CA ALA A 221 -18.01 -5.11 -15.12
C ALA A 221 -18.44 -3.73 -14.56
N MET A 222 -17.50 -2.77 -14.44
CA MET A 222 -17.82 -1.42 -13.99
C MET A 222 -18.71 -0.68 -15.00
N ALA A 223 -18.41 -0.76 -16.30
CA ALA A 223 -19.25 -0.17 -17.34
C ALA A 223 -20.67 -0.76 -17.35
N ARG A 224 -20.81 -2.07 -17.08
CA ARG A 224 -22.13 -2.71 -16.94
C ARG A 224 -22.89 -2.14 -15.74
N ARG A 225 -22.27 -2.01 -14.57
CA ARG A 225 -22.87 -1.37 -13.38
C ARG A 225 -23.41 0.02 -13.71
N PHE A 226 -22.65 0.84 -14.42
CA PHE A 226 -23.07 2.18 -14.84
C PHE A 226 -24.21 2.18 -15.86
N ARG A 227 -24.24 1.23 -16.80
CA ARG A 227 -25.34 1.12 -17.77
C ARG A 227 -26.64 0.64 -17.13
N GLU A 228 -26.56 -0.28 -16.19
CA GLU A 228 -27.72 -0.94 -15.59
C GLU A 228 -28.16 -0.28 -14.26
N GLY A 229 -27.35 0.61 -13.70
CA GLY A 229 -27.72 1.41 -12.53
C GLY A 229 -27.76 0.65 -11.22
N TYR A 230 -26.82 -0.27 -10.99
CA TYR A 230 -26.72 -1.07 -9.78
C TYR A 230 -25.36 -0.94 -9.08
N GLY A 231 -25.30 -1.43 -7.84
CA GLY A 231 -24.12 -1.35 -6.99
C GLY A 231 -23.57 0.06 -6.81
N ARG A 232 -22.25 0.20 -6.85
CA ARG A 232 -21.49 1.45 -6.67
C ARG A 232 -21.92 2.52 -7.68
N ALA A 233 -22.31 2.11 -8.89
CA ALA A 233 -22.77 3.05 -9.91
C ALA A 233 -24.13 3.68 -9.58
N LYS A 234 -24.98 3.02 -8.78
CA LYS A 234 -26.32 3.53 -8.45
C LYS A 234 -26.25 4.87 -7.72
N TYR A 235 -25.33 4.99 -6.77
CA TYR A 235 -25.10 6.23 -6.02
C TYR A 235 -24.52 7.33 -6.91
N CYS A 236 -23.55 6.99 -7.76
CA CYS A 236 -22.99 7.95 -8.69
C CYS A 236 -24.05 8.50 -9.66
N LEU A 237 -24.91 7.65 -10.21
CA LEU A 237 -25.97 8.05 -11.14
C LEU A 237 -27.08 8.87 -10.48
N SER A 238 -27.31 8.71 -9.18
CA SER A 238 -28.27 9.53 -8.44
C SER A 238 -27.69 10.89 -8.04
N ARG A 239 -26.36 11.05 -8.02
CA ARG A 239 -25.70 12.32 -7.72
C ARG A 239 -25.61 13.22 -8.96
N SER A 240 -26.09 14.46 -8.81
CA SER A 240 -25.93 15.49 -9.84
C SER A 240 -24.50 16.07 -9.92
N ASP A 241 -23.67 15.80 -8.91
CA ASP A 241 -22.40 16.49 -8.66
C ASP A 241 -21.22 15.54 -8.42
N CYS A 242 -21.21 14.35 -9.02
CA CYS A 242 -20.13 13.39 -8.81
C CYS A 242 -18.75 14.04 -9.09
N PRO A 243 -17.81 14.03 -8.12
CA PRO A 243 -16.52 14.69 -8.28
C PRO A 243 -15.58 13.92 -9.22
N VAL A 244 -15.86 12.63 -9.47
CA VAL A 244 -15.03 11.76 -10.29
C VAL A 244 -15.17 12.14 -11.76
N THR A 245 -14.15 12.81 -12.28
CA THR A 245 -14.12 13.24 -13.70
C THR A 245 -13.33 12.26 -14.57
N GLU A 246 -13.56 12.33 -15.88
CA GLU A 246 -12.94 11.43 -16.86
C GLU A 246 -11.40 11.42 -16.80
N VAL A 247 -10.82 10.22 -16.85
CA VAL A 247 -9.36 10.04 -16.94
C VAL A 247 -8.88 10.43 -18.33
N GLY A 248 -8.19 11.56 -18.45
CA GLY A 248 -7.35 11.85 -19.62
C GLY A 248 -8.08 11.98 -20.98
N GLY A 249 -9.16 12.76 -21.06
CA GLY A 249 -9.68 13.29 -22.34
C GLY A 249 -10.29 12.29 -23.31
N GLY A 250 -10.70 11.10 -22.84
CA GLY A 250 -11.37 10.10 -23.70
C GLY A 250 -11.84 8.81 -23.03
N ASN A 251 -11.57 8.58 -21.74
CA ASN A 251 -12.11 7.44 -21.01
C ASN A 251 -13.48 7.78 -20.41
N ASN A 252 -14.36 6.78 -20.37
CA ASN A 252 -15.71 6.97 -19.85
C ASN A 252 -15.73 7.11 -18.32
N HIS A 253 -16.78 7.72 -17.78
CA HIS A 253 -16.97 7.96 -16.35
C HIS A 253 -16.81 6.67 -15.49
N SER A 254 -17.24 5.51 -15.99
CA SER A 254 -17.07 4.22 -15.31
C SER A 254 -15.61 3.80 -15.15
N ASP A 255 -14.74 4.09 -16.13
CA ASP A 255 -13.30 3.80 -16.01
C ASP A 255 -12.67 4.66 -14.91
N ALA A 256 -13.09 5.92 -14.75
CA ALA A 256 -12.60 6.78 -13.67
C ALA A 256 -12.99 6.25 -12.28
N HIS A 257 -14.23 5.77 -12.12
CA HIS A 257 -14.66 5.11 -10.88
C HIS A 257 -13.92 3.81 -10.62
N LEU A 258 -13.64 3.00 -11.64
CA LEU A 258 -12.81 1.81 -11.48
C LEU A 258 -11.42 2.18 -10.95
N VAL A 259 -10.80 3.22 -11.52
CA VAL A 259 -9.47 3.69 -11.08
C VAL A 259 -9.50 4.19 -9.64
N VAL A 260 -10.52 4.97 -9.25
CA VAL A 260 -10.71 5.39 -7.86
C VAL A 260 -10.83 4.18 -6.95
N TRP A 261 -11.72 3.23 -7.27
CA TRP A 261 -11.98 2.07 -6.43
C TRP A 261 -10.72 1.24 -6.17
N GLU A 262 -9.95 0.97 -7.23
CA GLU A 262 -8.72 0.21 -7.17
C GLU A 262 -7.62 0.95 -6.39
N LEU A 263 -7.60 2.29 -6.43
CA LEU A 263 -6.68 3.11 -5.64
C LEU A 263 -7.08 3.16 -4.16
N MET A 264 -8.38 3.22 -3.85
CA MET A 264 -8.88 3.21 -2.47
C MET A 264 -8.67 1.85 -1.82
N GLN A 265 -8.81 0.75 -2.56
CA GLN A 265 -8.39 -0.58 -2.10
C GLN A 265 -6.89 -0.63 -1.74
N MET A 266 -6.02 0.03 -2.52
CA MET A 266 -4.60 0.14 -2.18
C MET A 266 -4.36 0.99 -0.94
N LEU A 267 -5.06 2.12 -0.78
CA LEU A 267 -4.95 2.96 0.41
C LEU A 267 -5.36 2.18 1.66
N TRP A 268 -6.48 1.47 1.59
CA TRP A 268 -6.93 0.57 2.66
C TRP A 268 -5.86 -0.48 3.00
N ALA A 269 -5.32 -1.17 1.99
CA ALA A 269 -4.31 -2.20 2.18
C ALA A 269 -3.01 -1.68 2.81
N HIS A 270 -2.62 -0.44 2.49
CA HIS A 270 -1.46 0.24 3.10
C HIS A 270 -1.68 0.50 4.59
N GLU A 271 -2.82 1.08 4.93
CA GLU A 271 -3.18 1.35 6.33
C GLU A 271 -3.31 0.05 7.13
N TYR A 272 -3.93 -0.97 6.53
CA TYR A 272 -4.06 -2.29 7.16
C TYR A 272 -2.70 -2.95 7.44
N ILE A 273 -1.78 -2.96 6.46
CA ILE A 273 -0.42 -3.47 6.68
C ILE A 273 0.27 -2.69 7.80
N SER A 274 0.15 -1.37 7.80
CA SER A 274 0.76 -0.51 8.82
C SER A 274 0.27 -0.87 10.23
N PHE A 275 -1.04 -1.03 10.39
CA PHE A 275 -1.67 -1.47 11.63
C PHE A 275 -1.19 -2.87 12.09
N VAL A 276 -1.17 -3.86 11.19
CA VAL A 276 -0.71 -5.22 11.52
C VAL A 276 0.76 -5.23 11.94
N MET A 277 1.60 -4.45 11.25
CA MET A 277 3.02 -4.35 11.59
C MET A 277 3.23 -3.68 12.95
N GLN A 278 2.50 -2.61 13.25
CA GLN A 278 2.58 -1.90 14.54
C GLN A 278 2.12 -2.79 15.71
N THR A 279 0.97 -3.42 15.60
CA THR A 279 0.42 -4.31 16.65
C THR A 279 1.34 -5.49 16.95
N SER A 280 1.95 -6.08 15.92
CA SER A 280 2.90 -7.19 16.08
C SER A 280 4.15 -6.79 16.87
N LEU A 281 4.56 -5.53 16.81
CA LEU A 281 5.72 -5.02 17.53
C LEU A 281 5.41 -4.77 19.01
N MET A 282 4.23 -4.22 19.30
CA MET A 282 3.79 -4.01 20.69
C MET A 282 3.63 -5.34 21.44
N ALA A 283 3.26 -6.42 20.74
CA ALA A 283 3.20 -7.75 21.33
C ALA A 283 4.60 -8.26 21.77
N ARG A 284 5.66 -7.96 21.00
CA ARG A 284 7.03 -8.40 21.30
C ARG A 284 7.64 -7.73 22.51
N ASP A 285 7.37 -6.44 22.73
CA ASP A 285 7.92 -5.70 23.88
C ASP A 285 7.47 -6.29 25.22
N ASN A 286 6.38 -7.07 25.24
CA ASN A 286 5.88 -7.74 26.43
C ASN A 286 6.54 -9.11 26.71
N GLU A 287 7.28 -9.70 25.76
CA GLU A 287 7.81 -11.08 25.85
C GLU A 287 9.35 -11.21 25.72
N LEU A 288 10.09 -10.12 25.49
CA LEU A 288 11.53 -10.19 25.17
C LEU A 288 12.44 -10.46 26.38
N ASP A 289 12.75 -11.75 26.60
CA ASP A 289 14.10 -12.20 27.01
C ASP A 289 14.99 -12.24 25.73
N ALA A 290 16.04 -11.42 25.71
CA ALA A 290 16.73 -10.93 24.51
C ALA A 290 17.70 -11.90 23.78
N ALA A 291 17.49 -13.22 23.79
CA ALA A 291 18.55 -14.16 23.39
C ALA A 291 18.42 -14.86 22.02
N ASP A 292 17.24 -15.11 21.47
CA ASP A 292 17.11 -15.94 20.27
C ASP A 292 16.90 -15.10 18.99
N TRP A 293 17.98 -14.45 18.56
CA TRP A 293 18.10 -13.97 17.18
C TRP A 293 18.23 -15.19 16.26
N LEU A 294 17.09 -15.74 15.84
CA LEU A 294 17.02 -16.88 14.93
C LEU A 294 17.80 -16.57 13.65
N ALA A 295 18.64 -17.53 13.23
CA ALA A 295 19.33 -17.47 11.95
C ALA A 295 18.31 -17.29 10.79
N PRO A 296 18.70 -16.69 9.64
CA PRO A 296 17.82 -16.60 8.47
C PRO A 296 17.28 -18.00 8.14
N GLY A 297 15.98 -18.20 8.35
CA GLY A 297 15.31 -19.46 8.02
C GLY A 297 14.94 -19.47 6.53
N GLU A 298 14.81 -20.66 5.95
CA GLU A 298 14.32 -20.86 4.58
C GLU A 298 12.85 -20.40 4.39
N THR A 299 12.18 -19.93 5.45
CA THR A 299 10.77 -19.58 5.51
C THR A 299 10.49 -18.07 5.62
N ALA A 300 11.40 -17.17 5.26
CA ALA A 300 11.11 -15.73 5.29
C ALA A 300 10.56 -15.19 3.96
N ALA A 301 9.64 -14.23 4.03
CA ALA A 301 9.25 -13.37 2.91
C ALA A 301 9.97 -12.04 3.01
N ARG A 302 10.54 -11.60 1.90
CA ARG A 302 11.16 -10.29 1.80
C ARG A 302 10.21 -9.33 1.08
N ALA A 303 9.97 -8.17 1.66
CA ALA A 303 9.07 -7.16 1.11
C ALA A 303 9.59 -5.74 1.39
N VAL A 304 9.16 -4.75 0.60
CA VAL A 304 9.32 -3.33 0.95
C VAL A 304 7.92 -2.76 1.17
N PHE A 305 7.66 -2.27 2.37
CA PHE A 305 6.37 -1.69 2.72
C PHE A 305 6.35 -0.19 2.39
N LEU A 306 5.22 0.27 1.84
CA LEU A 306 4.96 1.69 1.66
C LEU A 306 4.95 2.36 3.05
N GLY A 307 5.60 3.52 3.19
CA GLY A 307 5.79 4.19 4.49
C GLY A 307 7.06 3.78 5.26
N VAL A 308 7.53 2.54 5.10
CA VAL A 308 8.81 2.06 5.65
C VAL A 308 9.95 2.33 4.66
N PHE A 309 9.73 1.96 3.40
CA PHE A 309 10.66 2.10 2.28
C PHE A 309 11.99 1.34 2.40
N ASN A 310 12.12 0.49 3.41
CA ASN A 310 13.24 -0.45 3.57
C ASN A 310 12.81 -1.87 3.23
N THR A 311 13.77 -2.71 2.88
CA THR A 311 13.54 -4.15 2.83
C THR A 311 13.27 -4.70 4.24
N GLU A 312 12.18 -5.43 4.42
CA GLU A 312 11.87 -6.17 5.65
C GLU A 312 11.83 -7.66 5.35
N GLU A 313 12.31 -8.49 6.28
CA GLU A 313 12.19 -9.95 6.20
C GLU A 313 11.15 -10.43 7.21
N ILE A 314 9.96 -10.80 6.74
CA ILE A 314 8.89 -11.31 7.58
C ILE A 314 9.02 -12.82 7.68
N GLU A 315 9.10 -13.33 8.90
CA GLU A 315 9.08 -14.77 9.14
C GLU A 315 7.72 -15.35 8.77
N LEU A 316 7.70 -16.32 7.86
CA LEU A 316 6.47 -17.02 7.50
C LEU A 316 6.31 -18.22 8.42
N VAL A 317 5.18 -18.24 9.09
CA VAL A 317 4.78 -19.37 9.92
C VAL A 317 4.54 -20.61 9.04
N GLU A 318 4.90 -21.80 9.52
CA GLU A 318 4.59 -23.07 8.84
C GLU A 318 3.06 -23.26 8.75
N GLU A 319 2.59 -23.92 7.68
CA GLU A 319 1.14 -24.11 7.42
C GLU A 319 0.39 -24.84 8.54
N SER A 320 1.09 -25.55 9.43
CA SER A 320 0.52 -26.27 10.57
C SER A 320 0.41 -25.46 11.86
N ALA A 321 0.79 -24.18 11.85
CA ALA A 321 0.85 -23.41 13.07
C ALA A 321 -0.53 -23.00 13.60
N SER A 322 -0.57 -22.76 14.90
CA SER A 322 -1.79 -22.43 15.62
C SER A 322 -2.26 -21.01 15.27
N LEU A 323 -3.54 -20.72 15.52
CA LEU A 323 -4.12 -19.39 15.33
C LEU A 323 -3.42 -18.30 16.15
N VAL A 324 -2.81 -18.68 17.29
CA VAL A 324 -2.01 -17.77 18.11
C VAL A 324 -0.74 -17.34 17.38
N ASP A 325 -0.16 -18.21 16.55
CA ASP A 325 1.05 -17.92 15.79
C ASP A 325 0.79 -16.92 14.65
N LEU A 326 -0.46 -16.82 14.16
CA LEU A 326 -0.86 -15.86 13.12
C LEU A 326 -0.90 -14.40 13.61
N TYR A 327 -1.09 -14.17 14.91
CA TYR A 327 -1.05 -12.83 15.50
C TYR A 327 0.38 -12.29 15.67
N ASN A 328 1.38 -13.17 15.61
CA ASN A 328 2.78 -12.81 15.84
C ASN A 328 3.53 -12.68 14.52
N LEU A 329 3.09 -11.75 13.65
CA LEU A 329 3.83 -11.38 12.44
C LEU A 329 5.16 -10.72 12.83
N CYS A 330 6.19 -11.54 12.99
CA CYS A 330 7.50 -11.09 13.41
C CYS A 330 8.26 -10.52 12.22
N SER A 331 8.31 -9.19 12.10
CA SER A 331 9.31 -8.56 11.23
C SER A 331 10.70 -8.84 11.77
N ARG A 332 11.56 -9.37 10.92
CA ARG A 332 13.01 -9.31 11.09
C ARG A 332 13.46 -8.08 10.31
N LEU A 333 13.92 -7.07 11.04
CA LEU A 333 14.69 -6.01 10.44
C LEU A 333 15.86 -6.64 9.66
N PRO A 334 16.13 -6.21 8.43
CA PRO A 334 17.28 -6.69 7.68
C PRO A 334 18.54 -6.45 8.51
N TYR A 335 19.54 -7.32 8.36
CA TYR A 335 20.83 -7.19 9.02
C TYR A 335 21.43 -5.79 8.76
N VAL A 336 21.34 -4.89 9.75
CA VAL A 336 22.08 -3.62 9.79
C VAL A 336 23.46 -3.94 10.38
N PRO A 337 24.56 -3.72 9.64
CA PRO A 337 25.90 -3.93 10.15
C PRO A 337 26.13 -3.14 11.45
N THR A 338 26.79 -3.77 12.43
CA THR A 338 27.01 -3.31 13.81
C THR A 338 27.57 -1.89 13.98
N ASP A 339 28.11 -1.28 12.92
CA ASP A 339 28.75 0.02 12.95
C ASP A 339 27.76 1.18 12.74
N GLU A 340 26.56 0.92 12.21
CA GLU A 340 25.45 1.89 12.27
C GLU A 340 24.70 1.64 13.57
N VAL A 341 25.01 2.43 14.60
CA VAL A 341 24.38 2.34 15.94
C VAL A 341 22.87 2.16 15.76
N ARG A 342 22.40 0.94 16.08
CA ARG A 342 21.01 0.62 16.42
C ARG A 342 20.66 1.56 17.56
N THR A 343 19.83 2.55 17.29
CA THR A 343 19.06 3.15 18.36
C THR A 343 18.11 2.06 18.82
N ASP A 344 18.40 1.46 19.97
CA ASP A 344 17.46 0.63 20.69
C ASP A 344 16.25 1.52 21.00
N LEU A 345 15.27 1.53 20.09
CA LEU A 345 13.98 2.20 20.24
C LEU A 345 13.15 1.33 21.18
N LEU A 346 13.58 1.25 22.44
CA LEU A 346 12.90 0.55 23.54
C LEU A 346 11.72 1.35 24.10
N ASP A 347 11.48 2.57 23.59
CA ASP A 347 10.27 3.31 23.87
C ASP A 347 9.27 3.09 22.73
N SER A 348 8.16 2.45 23.09
CA SER A 348 6.94 2.19 22.30
C SER A 348 6.34 3.39 21.52
N GLU A 349 6.93 4.58 21.61
CA GLU A 349 6.47 5.83 21.02
C GLU A 349 7.26 6.24 19.74
N ALA A 350 7.85 5.31 18.98
CA ALA A 350 8.54 5.66 17.73
C ALA A 350 8.42 4.59 16.64
N THR A 351 7.22 4.32 16.15
CA THR A 351 7.03 3.52 14.93
C THR A 351 7.31 4.37 13.68
N VAL A 352 8.59 4.63 13.41
CA VAL A 352 9.04 4.78 12.02
C VAL A 352 10.21 3.84 11.76
N TRP A 353 9.86 2.68 11.22
CA TRP A 353 10.81 1.66 10.82
C TRP A 353 11.53 2.17 9.58
N GLY A 354 12.86 2.34 9.67
CA GLY A 354 13.73 2.46 8.50
C GLY A 354 14.65 3.69 8.44
N THR A 355 15.61 3.62 7.52
CA THR A 355 16.61 4.64 7.18
C THR A 355 16.11 5.57 6.07
N SER A 356 14.78 5.65 5.90
CA SER A 356 14.14 6.45 4.87
C SER A 356 13.73 7.81 5.41
N ALA A 357 13.49 8.78 4.52
CA ALA A 357 13.08 10.11 4.93
C ALA A 357 11.67 10.17 5.53
N ALA A 358 10.89 9.09 5.45
CA ALA A 358 9.59 8.98 6.10
C ALA A 358 9.68 9.13 7.63
N ILE A 359 10.83 8.80 8.23
CA ILE A 359 11.12 9.06 9.65
C ILE A 359 10.93 10.53 10.01
N PHE A 360 11.18 11.46 9.09
CA PHE A 360 11.07 12.88 9.37
C PHE A 360 9.64 13.42 9.30
N CYS A 361 8.65 12.59 8.95
CA CYS A 361 7.27 13.04 8.77
C CYS A 361 6.74 13.85 9.96
N PRO A 362 6.91 13.43 11.24
CA PRO A 362 6.45 14.23 12.38
C PRO A 362 7.09 15.62 12.48
N TRP A 363 8.37 15.76 12.12
CA TRP A 363 9.05 17.06 12.16
C TRP A 363 8.69 17.93 10.97
N ILE A 364 8.62 17.36 9.77
CA ILE A 364 8.24 18.07 8.54
C ILE A 364 6.81 18.58 8.68
N HIS A 365 5.89 17.75 9.17
CA HIS A 365 4.52 18.18 9.44
C HIS A 365 4.43 19.14 10.62
N GLY A 366 4.89 18.75 11.82
CA GLY A 366 4.60 19.53 13.03
C GLY A 366 5.48 20.77 13.25
N CYS A 367 6.65 20.84 12.62
CA CYS A 367 7.70 21.78 13.01
C CYS A 367 8.38 22.55 11.86
N SER A 368 8.06 22.27 10.60
CA SER A 368 8.78 22.88 9.46
C SER A 368 8.52 24.39 9.28
N GLY A 369 7.43 24.91 9.83
CA GLY A 369 6.96 26.26 9.52
C GLY A 369 6.35 26.38 8.11
N ARG A 370 6.19 25.27 7.39
CA ARG A 370 5.64 25.24 6.03
C ARG A 370 4.14 24.96 6.03
N PRO A 371 3.40 25.45 5.01
CA PRO A 371 1.99 25.13 4.89
C PRO A 371 1.74 23.62 4.94
N ASN A 372 1.02 23.20 5.97
CA ASN A 372 0.82 21.81 6.35
C ASN A 372 -0.67 21.52 6.67
N TRP A 373 -1.53 22.54 6.62
CA TRP A 373 -2.99 22.43 6.79
C TRP A 373 -3.69 23.05 5.59
N TYR A 374 -4.81 22.47 5.19
CA TYR A 374 -5.72 23.04 4.20
C TYR A 374 -6.61 24.13 4.82
N CYS A 375 -6.97 25.11 4.00
CA CYS A 375 -8.03 26.09 4.31
C CYS A 375 -9.19 25.90 3.35
N ILE A 376 -10.41 25.89 3.89
CA ILE A 376 -11.65 25.85 3.11
C ILE A 376 -12.36 27.19 3.31
N GLY A 377 -12.14 28.12 2.39
CA GLY A 377 -12.60 29.51 2.56
C GLY A 377 -11.85 30.18 3.71
N GLU A 378 -12.58 30.63 4.73
CA GLU A 378 -12.02 31.22 5.96
C GLU A 378 -11.82 30.19 7.07
N GLU A 379 -12.33 28.96 6.91
CA GLU A 379 -12.24 27.91 7.91
C GLU A 379 -10.96 27.10 7.74
N LEU A 380 -10.37 26.72 8.88
CA LEU A 380 -9.28 25.77 8.90
C LEU A 380 -9.86 24.39 8.57
N GLY A 381 -9.34 23.77 7.51
CA GLY A 381 -9.61 22.36 7.23
C GLY A 381 -8.74 21.48 8.13
N GLY A 382 -8.26 20.36 7.59
CA GLY A 382 -7.35 19.46 8.29
C GLY A 382 -5.92 19.54 7.77
N PRO A 383 -5.04 18.73 8.36
CA PRO A 383 -3.66 18.60 7.93
C PRO A 383 -3.59 18.01 6.52
N VAL A 384 -2.54 18.35 5.78
CA VAL A 384 -2.24 17.72 4.49
C VAL A 384 -1.94 16.24 4.70
N ALA A 385 -2.02 15.46 3.62
CA ALA A 385 -1.66 14.05 3.70
C ALA A 385 -0.24 13.87 4.28
N PRO A 386 -0.01 12.82 5.06
CA PRO A 386 1.32 12.44 5.51
C PRO A 386 2.22 12.03 4.32
N MET A 387 3.52 11.94 4.56
CA MET A 387 4.51 11.71 3.50
C MET A 387 4.34 10.36 2.79
N ASP A 388 3.93 9.31 3.48
CA ASP A 388 3.66 7.98 2.91
C ASP A 388 2.43 7.96 1.99
N LEU A 389 1.52 8.94 2.17
CA LEU A 389 0.32 9.08 1.35
C LEU A 389 0.45 10.10 0.19
N HIS A 390 1.60 10.77 0.06
CA HIS A 390 1.85 11.72 -1.03
C HIS A 390 1.64 11.11 -2.42
N PHE A 391 1.98 9.82 -2.60
CA PHE A 391 1.74 9.13 -3.87
C PHE A 391 0.24 9.08 -4.23
N PHE A 392 -0.64 8.82 -3.25
CA PHE A 392 -2.09 8.74 -3.49
C PHE A 392 -2.66 10.12 -3.86
N GLU A 393 -2.28 11.17 -3.15
CA GLU A 393 -2.68 12.55 -3.48
C GLU A 393 -2.18 12.97 -4.87
N TYR A 394 -0.92 12.66 -5.19
CA TYR A 394 -0.37 12.87 -6.53
C TYR A 394 -1.22 12.14 -7.58
N PHE A 395 -1.49 10.85 -7.39
CA PHE A 395 -2.22 10.03 -8.36
C PHE A 395 -3.63 10.57 -8.59
N LEU A 396 -4.38 10.83 -7.51
CA LEU A 396 -5.74 11.38 -7.55
C LEU A 396 -5.77 12.71 -8.30
N ARG A 397 -4.88 13.64 -7.95
CA ARG A 397 -4.80 14.95 -8.58
C ARG A 397 -4.43 14.85 -10.05
N ARG A 398 -3.39 14.07 -10.36
CA ARG A 398 -2.78 14.00 -11.70
C ARG A 398 -3.67 13.29 -12.72
N HIS A 399 -4.34 12.22 -12.32
CA HIS A 399 -5.08 11.35 -13.24
C HIS A 399 -6.59 11.53 -13.18
N LEU A 400 -7.13 12.01 -12.05
CA LEU A 400 -8.58 12.09 -11.82
C LEU A 400 -9.07 13.50 -11.48
N ARG A 401 -8.15 14.47 -11.27
CA ARG A 401 -8.45 15.82 -10.73
C ARG A 401 -9.23 15.75 -9.41
N LEU A 402 -8.90 14.75 -8.60
CA LEU A 402 -9.45 14.54 -7.27
C LEU A 402 -8.40 14.85 -6.20
N ARG A 403 -8.85 14.94 -4.95
CA ARG A 403 -8.01 14.96 -3.75
C ARG A 403 -8.76 14.30 -2.60
N LEU A 404 -8.04 13.91 -1.56
CA LEU A 404 -8.65 13.48 -0.32
C LEU A 404 -9.42 14.64 0.34
N LEU A 405 -10.43 14.34 1.14
CA LEU A 405 -11.16 15.37 1.89
C LEU A 405 -10.19 16.22 2.71
N PRO A 406 -10.29 17.57 2.68
CA PRO A 406 -9.26 18.42 3.31
C PRO A 406 -9.18 18.25 4.83
N ASN A 407 -10.23 17.75 5.46
CA ASN A 407 -10.31 17.47 6.89
C ASN A 407 -10.05 16.00 7.23
N LEU A 408 -9.76 15.12 6.25
CA LEU A 408 -9.69 13.67 6.45
C LEU A 408 -8.71 13.23 7.55
N PHE A 409 -7.60 13.95 7.68
CA PHE A 409 -6.54 13.64 8.63
C PHE A 409 -6.61 14.48 9.91
N ASP A 410 -7.71 15.22 10.10
CA ASP A 410 -7.94 15.97 11.33
C ASP A 410 -8.46 15.05 12.44
N GLU A 411 -7.79 15.01 13.58
CA GLU A 411 -8.15 14.14 14.72
C GLU A 411 -9.58 14.35 15.23
N ASP A 412 -10.08 15.59 15.23
CA ASP A 412 -11.38 15.89 15.84
C ASP A 412 -12.52 15.61 14.86
N ILE A 413 -12.27 15.74 13.55
CA ILE A 413 -13.32 15.74 12.52
C ILE A 413 -13.16 14.60 11.51
N GLY A 414 -11.96 14.37 10.99
CA GLY A 414 -11.71 13.41 9.90
C GLY A 414 -11.26 12.03 10.36
N GLU A 415 -10.56 11.94 11.49
CA GLU A 415 -10.07 10.68 12.03
C GLU A 415 -11.20 9.67 12.24
N PRO A 416 -12.40 10.03 12.73
CA PRO A 416 -13.52 9.09 12.78
C PRO A 416 -13.87 8.50 11.40
N ILE A 417 -13.89 9.33 10.35
CA ILE A 417 -14.26 8.90 8.98
C ILE A 417 -13.15 8.03 8.38
N PHE A 418 -11.89 8.45 8.54
CA PHE A 418 -10.75 7.69 8.03
C PHE A 418 -10.59 6.36 8.76
N ARG A 419 -10.81 6.34 10.08
CA ARG A 419 -10.81 5.11 10.88
C ARG A 419 -11.93 4.18 10.48
N GLU A 420 -13.13 4.69 10.21
CA GLU A 420 -14.23 3.88 9.66
C GLU A 420 -13.82 3.25 8.33
N PHE A 421 -13.23 4.04 7.43
CA PHE A 421 -12.69 3.52 6.18
C PHE A 421 -11.66 2.40 6.42
N GLN A 422 -10.72 2.59 7.34
CA GLN A 422 -9.72 1.57 7.69
C GLN A 422 -10.37 0.28 8.23
N ARG A 423 -11.54 0.36 8.86
CA ARG A 423 -12.29 -0.81 9.36
C ARG A 423 -13.21 -1.46 8.32
N CYS A 424 -13.56 -0.73 7.26
CA CYS A 424 -14.53 -1.18 6.25
C CYS A 424 -13.92 -2.16 5.23
N VAL A 425 -14.10 -3.46 5.45
CA VAL A 425 -13.69 -4.51 4.51
C VAL A 425 -14.58 -4.53 3.25
N GLY A 426 -15.75 -3.90 3.33
CA GLY A 426 -16.72 -3.74 2.23
C GLY A 426 -16.15 -3.11 0.95
N ILE A 427 -15.00 -2.43 1.03
CA ILE A 427 -14.29 -1.89 -0.14
C ILE A 427 -13.82 -3.00 -1.11
N PHE A 428 -13.64 -4.24 -0.65
CA PHE A 428 -13.30 -5.40 -1.49
C PHE A 428 -14.52 -6.24 -1.88
N SER A 429 -15.62 -6.08 -1.14
CA SER A 429 -16.88 -6.78 -1.35
C SER A 429 -17.53 -6.45 -2.69
N HIS A 430 -18.44 -7.30 -3.12
CA HIS A 430 -19.31 -7.06 -4.28
C HIS A 430 -20.37 -6.04 -3.93
N ASP A 431 -20.76 -5.24 -4.89
CA ASP A 431 -21.77 -4.20 -4.72
C ASP A 431 -23.11 -4.57 -5.36
N ASP A 432 -23.16 -5.70 -6.04
CA ASP A 432 -24.27 -6.18 -6.85
C ASP A 432 -25.00 -7.37 -6.22
N VAL A 433 -24.91 -7.48 -4.89
CA VAL A 433 -25.61 -8.50 -4.11
C VAL A 433 -27.09 -8.11 -4.00
N GLU A 434 -27.99 -9.02 -4.36
CA GLU A 434 -29.43 -8.80 -4.22
C GLU A 434 -29.76 -8.61 -2.73
N GLY A 435 -30.44 -7.51 -2.39
CA GLY A 435 -30.80 -7.20 -1.01
C GLY A 435 -29.76 -6.39 -0.22
N ARG A 436 -28.52 -6.26 -0.70
CA ARG A 436 -27.55 -5.32 -0.13
C ARG A 436 -28.02 -3.89 -0.47
N PRO A 437 -28.39 -3.07 0.54
CA PRO A 437 -28.88 -1.74 0.26
C PRO A 437 -27.76 -0.95 -0.44
N PRO A 438 -28.04 -0.22 -1.52
CA PRO A 438 -27.07 0.74 -2.02
C PRO A 438 -26.83 1.76 -0.91
N TYR A 439 -25.59 2.21 -0.75
CA TYR A 439 -25.31 3.34 0.11
C TYR A 439 -26.14 4.55 -0.36
N THR A 440 -26.97 5.08 0.54
CA THR A 440 -27.94 6.14 0.21
C THR A 440 -27.69 7.45 0.94
N ASP A 441 -26.80 7.49 1.94
CA ASP A 441 -26.68 8.64 2.83
C ASP A 441 -25.22 9.13 2.98
N PRO A 442 -24.80 10.19 2.25
CA PRO A 442 -23.48 10.80 2.43
C PRO A 442 -23.24 11.39 3.82
N ASP A 443 -24.30 11.71 4.57
CA ASP A 443 -24.19 12.43 5.83
C ASP A 443 -23.90 11.49 7.02
N PHE A 444 -24.01 10.17 6.82
CA PHE A 444 -23.74 9.15 7.85
C PHE A 444 -22.88 8.00 7.31
N PRO A 445 -21.54 8.08 7.42
CA PRO A 445 -20.63 6.99 7.02
C PRO A 445 -20.63 5.76 7.95
N LEU A 446 -21.48 5.72 8.99
CA LEU A 446 -21.34 4.84 10.17
C LEU A 446 -21.85 3.39 10.04
N SER A 447 -21.81 2.79 8.84
CA SER A 447 -22.05 1.35 8.71
C SER A 447 -21.55 0.81 7.38
N ALA A 448 -20.35 0.21 7.37
CA ALA A 448 -19.82 -0.68 6.31
C ALA A 448 -19.99 -0.22 4.84
N GLY A 449 -20.14 1.10 4.63
CA GLY A 449 -20.90 1.66 3.51
C GLY A 449 -20.08 2.34 2.43
N PHE A 450 -18.74 2.33 2.53
CA PHE A 450 -17.89 2.88 1.48
C PHE A 450 -18.12 2.11 0.19
N LEU A 451 -18.62 2.80 -0.83
CA LEU A 451 -18.92 2.20 -2.13
C LEU A 451 -17.62 1.92 -2.87
N ASP A 452 -16.90 2.96 -3.21
CA ASP A 452 -15.62 2.87 -3.93
C ASP A 452 -14.56 3.77 -3.30
N GLY A 453 -14.86 4.35 -2.13
CA GLY A 453 -14.02 5.31 -1.42
C GLY A 453 -14.12 6.72 -1.98
N THR A 454 -15.01 6.99 -2.96
CA THR A 454 -15.29 8.35 -3.43
C THR A 454 -15.85 9.26 -2.34
N GLU A 455 -16.40 8.69 -1.27
CA GLU A 455 -16.84 9.39 -0.06
C GLU A 455 -15.68 10.11 0.63
N LEU A 456 -14.44 9.65 0.44
CA LEU A 456 -13.24 10.29 0.97
C LEU A 456 -12.63 11.32 0.02
N LEU A 457 -13.29 11.62 -1.10
CA LEU A 457 -12.74 12.42 -2.19
C LEU A 457 -13.56 13.68 -2.45
N THR A 458 -12.85 14.71 -2.90
CA THR A 458 -13.45 15.93 -3.43
C THR A 458 -12.73 16.38 -4.69
N ALA A 459 -13.32 17.29 -5.44
CA ALA A 459 -12.68 17.88 -6.61
C ALA A 459 -11.39 18.60 -6.20
N PHE A 460 -10.35 18.45 -7.02
CA PHE A 460 -9.07 19.13 -6.76
C PHE A 460 -9.18 20.64 -6.92
N ASP A 461 -9.97 21.11 -7.89
CA ASP A 461 -10.11 22.52 -8.23
C ASP A 461 -11.29 23.19 -7.50
N PRO A 462 -11.09 24.42 -6.97
CA PRO A 462 -9.83 25.17 -6.96
C PRO A 462 -8.80 24.56 -5.99
N ARG A 463 -7.51 24.73 -6.33
CA ARG A 463 -6.39 24.32 -5.46
C ARG A 463 -6.62 24.92 -4.06
N PRO A 464 -6.63 24.10 -3.00
CA PRO A 464 -6.95 24.59 -1.67
C PRO A 464 -5.81 25.47 -1.19
N ALA A 465 -6.15 26.58 -0.54
CA ALA A 465 -5.14 27.38 0.16
C ALA A 465 -4.56 26.53 1.31
N ARG A 466 -3.28 26.75 1.63
CA ARG A 466 -2.62 26.05 2.73
C ARG A 466 -2.00 27.06 3.69
N VAL A 467 -2.04 26.75 4.97
CA VAL A 467 -1.42 27.54 6.05
C VAL A 467 -0.57 26.65 6.92
N PHE A 468 0.37 27.26 7.64
CA PHE A 468 1.12 26.55 8.66
C PHE A 468 0.34 26.56 9.98
N VAL A 469 0.04 25.37 10.50
CA VAL A 469 -0.49 25.18 11.85
C VAL A 469 0.53 24.40 12.65
N ARG A 470 0.88 24.95 13.81
CA ARG A 470 1.75 24.27 14.78
C ARG A 470 0.87 23.47 15.73
N LYS A 471 0.85 22.15 15.59
CA LYS A 471 0.16 21.27 16.54
C LYS A 471 1.18 20.59 17.46
N ALA A 472 1.08 20.87 18.76
CA ALA A 472 1.93 20.22 19.76
C ALA A 472 1.52 18.75 19.89
N GLY A 473 2.48 17.83 19.96
CA GLY A 473 2.20 16.40 20.14
C GLY A 473 1.94 15.62 18.85
N TRP A 474 2.09 16.20 17.66
CA TRP A 474 1.92 15.49 16.38
C TRP A 474 2.79 14.23 16.25
N TRP A 475 3.95 14.23 16.90
CA TRP A 475 4.82 13.05 16.95
C TRP A 475 4.19 11.87 17.68
N ARG A 476 3.19 12.06 18.55
CA ARG A 476 2.48 10.98 19.25
C ARG A 476 1.35 10.34 18.44
N LEU A 477 0.93 10.97 17.34
CA LEU A 477 -0.39 10.76 16.74
C LEU A 477 -0.40 9.81 15.54
N ARG A 478 0.77 9.42 15.04
CA ARG A 478 0.91 8.37 14.00
C ARG A 478 1.68 7.14 14.46
N ILE A 479 1.81 7.00 15.77
CA ILE A 479 2.34 5.78 16.40
C ILE A 479 1.20 4.83 16.81
N TRP A 480 -0.06 5.22 16.54
CA TRP A 480 -1.26 4.43 16.80
C TRP A 480 -1.79 3.76 15.55
#